data_AF-A0A932ZGN9-F1
#
_entry.id   AF-A0A932ZGN9-F1
#
_cell.length_a   1.000
_cell.length_b   1.000
_cell.length_c   1.000
_cell.angle_alpha   90.00
_cell.angle_beta   90.00
_cell.angle_gamma   90.00
#
_symmetry.space_group_name_H-M   'P 1'
#
loop_
_entity.id
_entity.type
_entity.pdbx_description
1 polymer ?
#
loop_
_entity_poly.entity_id
_entity_poly.type
_entity_poly.pdbx_seq_one_letter_code
_entity_poly.pdbx_strand_id
1 'polypeptide(L)'
;MKESGRTRQERHFQALMKFWGMAFLVAAALAATIPDILIPYITDIGRVIFHWHGPNPTLTRDCTWLIPSISILFVLSYVCFKIGHDPVENIHFTPIVLLAKCITAVGYLVCLFFIQPLFIYLFAAVIDSIIFVSVLVTYRAALISRP
;
A
#
# COMPACT_ATOMS: atom_id res chain seq x y z
N MET A 1 11.87 -29.04 11.16
CA MET A 1 11.76 -27.56 11.24
C MET A 1 13.09 -26.98 10.78
N LYS A 2 13.08 -26.34 9.60
CA LYS A 2 14.27 -26.00 8.80
C LYS A 2 14.60 -24.51 8.96
N GLU A 3 14.79 -24.03 10.20
CA GLU A 3 14.94 -22.60 10.51
C GLU A 3 16.39 -22.09 10.65
N SER A 4 17.42 -22.92 10.40
CA SER A 4 18.80 -22.59 10.78
C SER A 4 19.66 -21.92 9.70
N GLY A 5 19.11 -20.97 8.92
CA GLY A 5 19.91 -20.28 7.89
C GLY A 5 19.51 -18.85 7.52
N ARG A 6 18.40 -18.30 8.06
CA ARG A 6 17.93 -16.97 7.65
C ARG A 6 18.64 -15.84 8.39
N THR A 7 19.11 -14.84 7.64
CA THR A 7 19.75 -13.65 8.22
C THR A 7 18.72 -12.80 8.98
N ARG A 8 19.18 -11.94 9.91
CA ARG A 8 18.28 -11.03 10.66
C ARG A 8 17.48 -10.12 9.71
N GLN A 9 18.09 -9.71 8.61
CA GLN A 9 17.47 -8.82 7.61
C GLN A 9 16.34 -9.54 6.85
N GLU A 10 16.54 -10.81 6.50
CA GLU A 10 15.50 -11.63 5.88
C GLU A 10 14.30 -11.86 6.79
N ARG A 11 14.52 -12.07 8.10
CA ARG A 11 13.41 -12.23 9.07
C ARG A 11 12.59 -10.96 9.19
N HIS A 12 13.25 -9.80 9.24
CA HIS A 12 12.57 -8.50 9.26
C HIS A 12 11.79 -8.25 7.99
N PHE A 13 12.39 -8.51 6.84
CA PHE A 13 11.72 -8.41 5.54
C PHE A 13 10.50 -9.35 5.45
N GLN A 14 10.64 -10.58 5.94
CA GLN A 14 9.56 -11.56 6.02
C GLN A 14 8.39 -11.05 6.86
N ALA A 15 8.68 -10.55 8.07
CA ALA A 15 7.67 -10.01 8.97
C ALA A 15 6.97 -8.79 8.35
N LEU A 16 7.73 -7.88 7.74
CA LEU A 16 7.19 -6.71 7.06
C LEU A 16 6.27 -7.09 5.89
N MET A 17 6.66 -8.09 5.09
CA MET A 17 5.83 -8.57 3.98
C MET A 17 4.53 -9.21 4.47
N LYS A 18 4.56 -10.00 5.55
CA LYS A 18 3.34 -10.53 6.16
C LYS A 18 2.44 -9.41 6.70
N PHE A 19 3.04 -8.41 7.35
CA PHE A 19 2.32 -7.25 7.87
C PHE A 19 1.61 -6.49 6.74
N TRP A 20 2.33 -6.12 5.68
CA TRP A 20 1.72 -5.42 4.55
C TRP A 20 0.70 -6.28 3.81
N GLY A 21 0.95 -7.58 3.67
CA GLY A 21 -0.03 -8.51 3.12
C GLY A 21 -1.36 -8.48 3.87
N MET A 22 -1.31 -8.55 5.21
CA MET A 22 -2.49 -8.41 6.05
C MET A 22 -3.15 -7.03 5.93
N ALA A 23 -2.34 -5.95 5.93
CA ALA A 23 -2.85 -4.59 5.80
C ALA A 23 -3.58 -4.37 4.46
N PHE A 24 -3.08 -4.93 3.35
CA PHE A 24 -3.76 -4.87 2.06
C PHE A 24 -5.07 -5.64 2.06
N LEU A 25 -5.11 -6.81 2.72
CA LEU A 25 -6.33 -7.60 2.83
C LEU A 25 -7.40 -6.88 3.66
N VAL A 26 -7.02 -6.25 4.78
CA VAL A 26 -7.92 -5.42 5.58
C VAL A 26 -8.40 -4.21 4.76
N ALA A 27 -7.51 -3.51 4.06
CA ALA A 27 -7.88 -2.38 3.21
C ALA A 27 -8.86 -2.78 2.10
N ALA A 28 -8.65 -3.94 1.45
CA ALA A 28 -9.56 -4.49 0.45
C ALA A 28 -10.94 -4.80 1.04
N ALA A 29 -10.98 -5.42 2.23
CA ALA A 29 -12.23 -5.72 2.93
C ALA A 29 -12.99 -4.45 3.33
N LEU A 30 -12.30 -3.44 3.85
CA LEU A 30 -12.92 -2.15 4.20
C LEU A 30 -13.45 -1.43 2.96
N ALA A 31 -12.66 -1.38 1.88
CA ALA A 31 -13.07 -0.78 0.62
C ALA A 31 -14.28 -1.50 0.00
N ALA A 32 -14.38 -2.83 0.16
CA ALA A 32 -15.51 -3.61 -0.35
C ALA A 32 -16.80 -3.43 0.48
N THR A 33 -16.69 -3.19 1.79
CA THR A 33 -17.83 -3.20 2.71
C THR A 33 -18.37 -1.82 3.03
N ILE A 34 -17.51 -0.79 3.11
CA ILE A 34 -17.89 0.56 3.54
C ILE A 34 -17.21 1.67 2.71
N PRO A 35 -17.24 1.62 1.36
CA PRO A 35 -16.55 2.60 0.51
C PRO A 35 -17.07 4.03 0.72
N ASP A 36 -18.38 4.19 0.91
CA ASP A 36 -19.04 5.49 1.06
C ASP A 36 -18.71 6.20 2.37
N ILE A 37 -18.24 5.46 3.37
CA ILE A 37 -17.84 6.02 4.68
C ILE A 37 -16.36 6.36 4.66
N LEU A 38 -15.54 5.53 4.01
CA LEU A 38 -14.09 5.61 4.09
C LEU A 38 -13.53 6.89 3.47
N ILE A 39 -14.04 7.30 2.31
CA ILE A 39 -13.58 8.50 1.60
C ILE A 39 -13.95 9.80 2.34
N PRO A 40 -15.21 10.01 2.77
CA PRO A 40 -15.57 11.18 3.56
C PRO A 40 -14.82 11.23 4.88
N TYR A 41 -14.69 10.10 5.58
CA TYR A 41 -14.03 10.06 6.88
C TYR A 41 -12.56 10.52 6.82
N ILE A 42 -11.80 10.08 5.81
CA ILE A 42 -10.42 10.53 5.61
C ILE A 42 -10.38 12.03 5.28
N THR A 43 -11.35 12.51 4.49
CA THR A 43 -11.43 13.93 4.12
C THR A 43 -11.73 14.81 5.34
N ASP A 44 -12.63 14.35 6.22
CA ASP A 44 -12.99 15.05 7.45
C ASP A 44 -11.81 15.11 8.43
N ILE A 45 -10.99 14.06 8.51
CA ILE A 45 -9.70 14.11 9.25
C ILE A 45 -8.83 15.25 8.72
N GLY A 46 -8.71 15.38 7.39
CA GLY A 46 -7.98 16.48 6.75
C GLY A 46 -8.53 17.86 7.12
N ARG A 47 -9.86 18.00 7.13
CA ARG A 47 -10.52 19.26 7.47
C ARG A 47 -10.38 19.62 8.95
N VAL A 48 -10.63 18.68 9.86
CA VAL A 48 -10.69 18.92 11.30
C VAL A 48 -9.30 19.03 11.92
N ILE A 49 -8.38 18.14 11.53
CA ILE A 49 -7.05 18.08 12.15
C ILE A 49 -6.07 19.00 11.42
N PHE A 50 -6.04 18.91 10.08
CA PHE A 50 -5.06 19.60 9.25
C PHE A 50 -5.57 20.92 8.66
N HIS A 51 -6.81 21.34 8.98
CA HIS A 51 -7.43 22.56 8.46
C HIS A 51 -7.40 22.62 6.92
N TRP A 52 -7.55 21.47 6.26
CA TRP A 52 -7.57 21.37 4.81
C TRP A 52 -8.91 21.86 4.25
N HIS A 53 -8.93 23.06 3.66
CA HIS A 53 -10.12 23.71 3.10
C HIS A 53 -10.41 23.29 1.63
N GLY A 54 -9.94 22.10 1.24
CA GLY A 54 -10.16 21.56 -0.10
C GLY A 54 -11.64 21.25 -0.38
N PRO A 55 -11.97 21.05 -1.67
CA PRO A 55 -13.33 20.71 -2.07
C PRO A 55 -13.78 19.38 -1.46
N ASN A 56 -15.09 19.20 -1.27
CA ASN A 56 -15.63 17.89 -0.88
C ASN A 56 -15.53 16.92 -2.05
N PRO A 57 -15.12 15.67 -1.82
CA PRO A 57 -15.16 14.65 -2.87
C PRO A 57 -16.61 14.45 -3.30
N THR A 58 -16.89 14.60 -4.60
CA THR A 58 -18.12 14.10 -5.19
C THR A 58 -17.97 12.59 -5.32
N LEU A 59 -18.60 11.83 -4.42
CA LEU A 59 -18.71 10.38 -4.59
C LEU A 59 -19.49 10.13 -5.87
N THR A 60 -18.79 9.77 -6.95
CA THR A 60 -19.43 9.18 -8.11
C THR A 60 -20.08 7.88 -7.65
N ARG A 61 -21.40 7.74 -7.85
CA ARG A 61 -22.16 6.52 -7.51
C ARG A 61 -21.64 5.27 -8.24
N ASP A 62 -20.78 5.46 -9.24
CA ASP A 62 -20.24 4.39 -10.05
C ASP A 62 -19.01 3.77 -9.38
N CYS A 63 -19.19 2.55 -8.86
CA CYS A 63 -18.14 1.73 -8.24
C CYS A 63 -17.06 1.22 -9.23
N THR A 64 -16.96 1.79 -10.42
CA THR A 64 -16.10 1.31 -11.52
C THR A 64 -14.62 1.36 -11.17
N TRP A 65 -14.17 2.37 -10.41
CA TRP A 65 -12.80 2.47 -9.93
C TRP A 65 -12.54 1.57 -8.71
N LEU A 66 -13.57 1.24 -7.93
CA LEU A 66 -13.45 0.48 -6.69
C LEU A 66 -13.10 -1.00 -6.96
N ILE A 67 -13.71 -1.60 -7.98
CA ILE A 67 -13.47 -2.99 -8.39
C ILE A 67 -11.98 -3.26 -8.69
N PRO A 68 -11.32 -2.51 -9.60
CA PRO A 68 -9.90 -2.73 -9.88
C PRO A 68 -9.01 -2.39 -8.66
N SER A 69 -9.36 -1.40 -7.84
CA SER A 69 -8.62 -1.10 -6.60
C SER A 69 -8.63 -2.28 -5.62
N ILE A 70 -9.79 -2.89 -5.38
CA ILE A 70 -9.92 -4.08 -4.53
C ILE A 70 -9.13 -5.25 -5.11
N SER A 71 -9.26 -5.51 -6.42
CA SER A 71 -8.53 -6.58 -7.11
C SER A 71 -7.02 -6.44 -6.95
N ILE A 72 -6.47 -5.24 -7.18
CA ILE A 72 -5.05 -4.96 -7.01
C ILE A 72 -4.61 -5.16 -5.55
N LEU A 73 -5.40 -4.73 -4.56
CA LEU A 73 -5.09 -4.96 -3.14
C LEU A 73 -5.04 -6.44 -2.80
N PHE A 74 -5.95 -7.26 -3.34
CA PHE A 74 -5.89 -8.72 -3.18
C PHE A 74 -4.65 -9.34 -3.83
N VAL A 75 -4.29 -8.92 -5.04
CA VAL A 75 -3.08 -9.38 -5.73
C VAL A 75 -1.82 -9.00 -4.93
N LEU A 76 -1.74 -7.76 -4.46
CA LEU A 76 -0.62 -7.30 -3.62
C LEU A 76 -0.56 -8.07 -2.29
N SER A 77 -1.71 -8.33 -1.65
CA SER A 77 -1.80 -9.17 -0.46
C SER A 77 -1.23 -10.56 -0.73
N TYR A 78 -1.66 -11.21 -1.82
CA TYR A 78 -1.16 -12.53 -2.22
C TYR A 78 0.35 -12.52 -2.46
N VAL A 79 0.86 -11.55 -3.23
CA VAL A 79 2.28 -11.40 -3.51
C VAL A 79 3.08 -11.22 -2.21
N CYS A 80 2.62 -10.34 -1.33
CA CYS A 80 3.25 -10.10 -0.02
C CYS A 80 3.24 -11.37 0.85
N PHE A 81 2.16 -12.15 0.88
CA PHE A 81 2.15 -13.42 1.61
C PHE A 81 3.06 -14.47 0.98
N LYS A 82 3.15 -14.53 -0.35
CA LYS A 82 4.06 -15.44 -1.06
C LYS A 82 5.52 -15.11 -0.73
N ILE A 83 5.89 -13.82 -0.79
CA ILE A 83 7.21 -13.33 -0.36
C ILE A 83 7.44 -13.61 1.14
N GLY A 84 6.43 -13.37 1.98
CA GLY A 84 6.53 -13.59 3.43
C GLY A 84 6.56 -15.06 3.84
N HIS A 85 6.11 -15.99 3.02
CA HIS A 85 6.21 -17.42 3.30
C HIS A 85 7.65 -17.91 3.10
N ASP A 86 8.19 -17.66 1.90
CA ASP A 86 9.58 -17.93 1.59
C ASP A 86 10.24 -16.75 0.87
N PRO A 87 10.88 -15.82 1.62
CA PRO A 87 11.54 -14.67 1.04
C PRO A 87 12.79 -15.06 0.26
N VAL A 88 13.30 -16.28 0.39
CA VAL A 88 14.50 -16.73 -0.31
C VAL A 88 14.21 -16.95 -1.79
N GLU A 89 13.15 -17.70 -2.05
CA GLU A 89 12.72 -18.10 -3.38
C GLU A 89 11.95 -16.97 -4.09
N ASN A 90 11.13 -16.25 -3.33
CA ASN A 90 10.13 -15.34 -3.89
C ASN A 90 10.57 -13.86 -3.91
N ILE A 91 11.84 -13.55 -3.60
CA ILE A 91 12.33 -12.17 -3.50
C ILE A 91 12.13 -11.37 -4.79
N HIS A 92 12.15 -12.05 -5.94
CA HIS A 92 11.98 -11.48 -7.27
C HIS A 92 10.57 -10.93 -7.54
N PHE A 93 9.58 -11.24 -6.70
CA PHE A 93 8.25 -10.62 -6.78
C PHE A 93 8.18 -9.25 -6.07
N THR A 94 9.16 -8.90 -5.25
CA THR A 94 9.20 -7.62 -4.52
C THR A 94 9.12 -6.37 -5.41
N PRO A 95 9.80 -6.33 -6.59
CA PRO A 95 9.66 -5.21 -7.52
C PRO A 95 8.22 -4.95 -7.97
N ILE A 96 7.34 -5.96 -7.99
CA ILE A 96 5.91 -5.77 -8.32
C ILE A 96 5.24 -4.88 -7.28
N VAL A 97 5.49 -5.14 -5.99
CA VAL A 97 4.93 -4.33 -4.89
C VAL A 97 5.49 -2.92 -4.94
N LEU A 98 6.81 -2.78 -5.17
CA LEU A 98 7.46 -1.47 -5.30
C LEU A 98 6.91 -0.67 -6.48
N LEU A 99 6.78 -1.29 -7.66
CA LEU A 99 6.27 -0.64 -8.85
C LEU A 99 4.82 -0.20 -8.65
N ALA A 100 3.97 -1.09 -8.13
CA ALA A 100 2.58 -0.78 -7.85
C ALA A 100 2.45 0.44 -6.92
N LYS A 101 3.23 0.45 -5.83
CA LYS A 101 3.18 1.54 -4.83
C LYS A 101 3.78 2.84 -5.32
N CYS A 102 4.81 2.78 -6.15
CA CYS A 102 5.37 3.95 -6.80
C CYS A 102 4.36 4.58 -7.78
N ILE A 103 3.74 3.76 -8.64
CA ILE A 103 2.75 4.23 -9.62
C ILE A 103 1.53 4.84 -8.91
N THR A 104 1.02 4.20 -7.85
CA THR A 104 -0.13 4.75 -7.12
C THR A 104 0.23 6.01 -6.36
N ALA A 105 1.41 6.09 -5.72
CA ALA A 105 1.87 7.33 -5.08
C ALA A 105 2.00 8.49 -6.09
N VAL A 106 2.62 8.26 -7.24
CA VAL A 106 2.71 9.26 -8.31
C VAL A 106 1.32 9.62 -8.85
N GLY A 107 0.45 8.63 -9.06
CA GLY A 107 -0.93 8.86 -9.50
C GLY A 107 -1.71 9.75 -8.54
N TYR A 108 -1.60 9.52 -7.22
CA TYR A 108 -2.20 10.39 -6.22
C TYR A 108 -1.64 11.81 -6.22
N LEU A 109 -0.32 11.98 -6.38
CA LEU A 109 0.29 13.30 -6.52
C LEU A 109 -0.18 14.02 -7.79
N VAL A 110 -0.30 13.30 -8.91
CA VAL A 110 -0.85 13.86 -10.16
C VAL A 110 -2.29 14.32 -9.95
N CYS A 111 -3.15 13.50 -9.32
CA CYS A 111 -4.51 13.89 -8.99
C CYS A 111 -4.57 15.11 -8.07
N LEU A 112 -3.67 15.18 -7.07
CA LEU A 112 -3.59 16.28 -6.11
C LEU A 112 -3.24 17.62 -6.78
N PHE A 113 -2.24 17.63 -7.68
CA PHE A 113 -1.72 18.87 -8.27
C PHE A 113 -2.41 19.29 -9.58
N PHE A 114 -2.94 18.34 -10.37
CA PHE A 114 -3.43 18.62 -11.72
C PHE A 114 -4.92 18.40 -11.92
N ILE A 115 -5.62 17.68 -11.03
CA ILE A 115 -7.06 17.39 -11.18
C ILE A 115 -7.85 18.11 -10.09
N GLN A 116 -7.69 17.69 -8.83
CA GLN A 116 -8.42 18.25 -7.71
C GLN A 116 -7.64 18.08 -6.41
N PRO A 117 -7.40 19.16 -5.63
CA PRO A 117 -6.58 19.11 -4.42
C PRO A 117 -7.36 18.54 -3.22
N LEU A 118 -7.70 17.26 -3.29
CA LEU A 118 -8.36 16.54 -2.20
C LEU A 118 -7.34 16.01 -1.19
N PHE A 119 -7.65 16.16 0.11
CA PHE A 119 -6.79 15.67 1.19
C PHE A 119 -6.54 14.16 1.09
N ILE A 120 -7.54 13.38 0.64
CA ILE A 120 -7.43 11.93 0.47
C ILE A 120 -6.29 11.54 -0.49
N TYR A 121 -6.02 12.35 -1.52
CA TYR A 121 -4.91 12.08 -2.44
C TYR A 121 -3.56 12.31 -1.76
N LEU A 122 -3.42 13.38 -0.97
CA LEU A 122 -2.21 13.60 -0.19
C LEU A 122 -2.00 12.47 0.84
N PHE A 123 -3.06 12.12 1.58
CA PHE A 123 -3.01 11.05 2.57
C PHE A 123 -2.60 9.72 1.93
N ALA A 124 -3.25 9.34 0.82
CA ALA A 124 -2.95 8.10 0.11
C ALA A 124 -1.53 8.10 -0.49
N ALA A 125 -1.06 9.23 -1.04
CA ALA A 125 0.32 9.38 -1.51
C ALA A 125 1.35 9.18 -0.39
N VAL A 126 1.09 9.71 0.81
CA VAL A 126 1.96 9.53 1.98
C VAL A 126 2.00 8.06 2.40
N ILE A 127 0.84 7.42 2.53
CA ILE A 127 0.76 6.00 2.89
C ILE A 127 1.49 5.11 1.88
N ASP A 128 1.25 5.30 0.59
CA ASP A 128 1.93 4.51 -0.46
C ASP A 128 3.44 4.79 -0.51
N SER A 129 3.87 6.02 -0.21
CA SER A 129 5.29 6.35 -0.08
C SER A 129 5.94 5.64 1.12
N ILE A 130 5.25 5.56 2.27
CA ILE A 130 5.73 4.82 3.45
C ILE A 130 5.87 3.33 3.12
N ILE A 131 4.89 2.75 2.44
CA ILE A 131 4.94 1.35 2.00
C ILE A 131 6.13 1.16 1.05
N PHE A 132 6.27 2.01 0.03
CA PHE A 132 7.36 1.94 -0.94
C PHE A 132 8.73 2.01 -0.26
N VAL A 133 8.97 3.02 0.58
CA VAL A 133 10.25 3.21 1.26
C VAL A 133 10.54 2.05 2.23
N SER A 134 9.56 1.63 3.04
CA SER A 134 9.77 0.53 4.00
C SER A 134 10.11 -0.78 3.30
N VAL A 135 9.44 -1.10 2.18
CA VAL A 135 9.73 -2.28 1.36
C VAL A 135 11.08 -2.13 0.67
N LEU A 136 11.41 -0.96 0.12
CA LEU A 136 12.66 -0.74 -0.61
C LEU A 136 13.88 -0.90 0.30
N VAL A 137 13.85 -0.32 1.50
CA VAL A 137 14.95 -0.38 2.47
C VAL A 137 15.18 -1.83 2.92
N THR A 138 14.11 -2.54 3.28
CA THR A 138 14.22 -3.92 3.75
C THR A 138 14.56 -4.91 2.62
N TYR A 139 14.08 -4.67 1.40
CA TYR A 139 14.45 -5.42 0.20
C TYR A 139 15.94 -5.28 -0.12
N ARG A 140 16.47 -4.05 -0.13
CA ARG A 140 17.90 -3.80 -0.36
C ARG A 140 18.77 -4.45 0.70
N ALA A 141 18.38 -4.37 1.96
CA ALA A 141 19.07 -5.05 3.04
C ALA A 141 19.08 -6.58 2.81
N ALA A 142 17.91 -7.17 2.54
CA ALA A 142 17.79 -8.61 2.28
C ALA A 142 18.68 -9.09 1.11
N LEU A 143 18.76 -8.32 0.02
CA LEU A 143 19.66 -8.61 -1.11
C LEU A 143 21.13 -8.56 -0.72
N ILE A 144 21.57 -7.50 -0.03
CA ILE A 144 22.99 -7.33 0.39
C ILE A 144 23.41 -8.42 1.38
N SER A 145 22.49 -8.93 2.20
CA SER A 145 22.78 -9.99 3.17
C SER A 145 23.16 -11.33 2.52
N ARG A 146 22.97 -11.47 1.20
CA ARG A 146 23.35 -12.64 0.41
C ARG A 146 24.51 -12.28 -0.52
N PRO A 147 25.75 -12.63 -0.15
CA PRO A 147 26.87 -12.63 -1.09
C PRO A 147 26.69 -13.70 -2.18
#